data_AF-A0AAD5S954-F1
#
_entry.id   AF-A0AAD5S954-F1
#
_cell.length_a   1.000
_cell.length_b   1.000
_cell.length_c   1.000
_cell.angle_alpha   90.00
_cell.angle_beta   90.00
_cell.angle_gamma   90.00
#
_symmetry.space_group_name_H-M   'P 1'
#
loop_
_entity.id
_entity.type
_entity.pdbx_description
1 polymer ?
#
loop_
_entity_poly.entity_id
_entity_poly.type
_entity_poly.pdbx_seq_one_letter_code
_entity_poly.pdbx_strand_id
1 'polypeptide(L)'
;MTTNNRSLSYPPLSGLPPNFVAENVKLVCCDIDGTTLDPSNTITPYTLSTFRAVRALRPDLPIIFATGRPRIATRQINAAMEELGHTMGVYSNGALCGAEDADTPSGHHAPSFRTIHECPIPADDVLWYLNFSVTNNRPMVLYTYDRILSPVDHPSFAVTQEADEPYPEKTPVEELIKSVKEGLVIHKLSFMSPKPSLDATRLDLEKSPTRPPATILVRTGDPRLEIMNVGATKAAAIAELAKNVIKCSMDQVMAFGDGANDMEMLSECGMGVAMGNGSEEVKSVGKFVAPGNGEDGLARVLRAVFGIDP
;
A
#
# COMPACT_ATOMS: atom_id res chain seq x y z
N MET A 1 -20.64 27.54 7.21
CA MET A 1 -20.48 26.08 7.14
C MET A 1 -19.89 25.64 8.46
N THR A 2 -20.69 25.03 9.32
CA THR A 2 -20.31 24.59 10.66
C THR A 2 -19.42 23.35 10.55
N THR A 3 -18.13 23.49 10.88
CA THR A 3 -17.26 22.36 11.12
C THR A 3 -17.80 21.62 12.35
N ASN A 4 -18.32 20.41 12.13
CA ASN A 4 -18.76 19.52 13.21
C ASN A 4 -17.50 18.99 13.92
N ASN A 5 -16.88 19.83 14.75
CA ASN A 5 -15.90 19.41 15.75
C ASN A 5 -16.66 18.70 16.90
N ARG A 6 -17.25 17.54 16.63
CA ARG A 6 -17.59 16.63 17.71
C ARG A 6 -16.26 16.06 18.20
N SER A 7 -15.85 16.40 19.41
CA SER A 7 -14.84 15.63 20.13
C SER A 7 -15.41 14.21 20.28
N LEU A 8 -15.04 13.32 19.37
CA LEU A 8 -15.36 11.91 19.46
C LEU A 8 -14.60 11.37 20.68
N SER A 9 -15.32 11.19 21.79
CA SER A 9 -14.80 10.49 22.95
C SER A 9 -15.09 9.00 22.75
N TYR A 10 -14.05 8.23 22.49
CA TYR A 10 -14.13 6.78 22.44
C TYR A 10 -13.94 6.19 23.85
N PRO A 11 -14.58 5.06 24.17
CA PRO A 11 -14.26 4.35 25.40
C PRO A 11 -12.78 3.89 25.37
N PRO A 12 -12.11 3.83 26.54
CA PRO A 12 -10.75 3.33 26.64
C PRO A 12 -10.60 1.96 25.98
N LEU A 13 -9.54 1.79 25.21
CA LEU A 13 -9.21 0.50 24.62
C LEU A 13 -8.61 -0.40 25.71
N SER A 14 -9.05 -1.66 25.77
CA SER A 14 -8.58 -2.64 26.75
C SER A 14 -8.06 -3.90 26.05
N GLY A 15 -7.36 -4.76 26.79
CA GLY A 15 -6.90 -6.05 26.26
C GLY A 15 -5.69 -5.97 25.32
N LEU A 16 -4.96 -4.84 25.29
CA LEU A 16 -3.69 -4.76 24.58
C LEU A 16 -2.70 -5.79 25.16
N PRO A 17 -1.97 -6.53 24.31
CA PRO A 17 -0.93 -7.44 24.79
C PRO A 17 0.13 -6.71 25.63
N PRO A 18 0.72 -7.34 26.66
CA PRO A 18 1.68 -6.67 27.54
C PRO A 18 2.91 -6.07 26.84
N ASN A 19 3.28 -6.59 25.66
CA ASN A 19 4.39 -6.08 24.88
C ASN A 19 4.05 -4.84 24.03
N PHE A 20 2.77 -4.45 23.96
CA PHE A 20 2.29 -3.27 23.22
C PHE A 20 2.51 -1.99 24.03
N VAL A 21 3.77 -1.61 24.16
CA VAL A 21 4.20 -0.41 24.89
C VAL A 21 5.05 0.49 23.98
N ALA A 22 4.90 1.81 24.14
CA ALA A 22 5.51 2.81 23.26
C ALA A 22 7.04 2.68 23.13
N GLU A 23 7.72 2.27 24.19
CA GLU A 23 9.18 2.15 24.24
C GLU A 23 9.71 1.06 23.31
N ASN A 24 8.89 0.04 23.01
CA ASN A 24 9.25 -1.04 22.11
C ASN A 24 9.07 -0.67 20.63
N VAL A 25 8.39 0.44 20.32
CA VAL A 25 8.09 0.85 18.95
C VAL A 25 9.16 1.78 18.39
N LYS A 26 9.73 1.40 17.25
CA LYS A 26 10.67 2.20 16.46
C LYS A 26 10.20 2.50 15.04
N LEU A 27 9.13 1.86 14.57
CA LEU A 27 8.50 2.13 13.29
C LEU A 27 7.01 1.80 13.39
N VAL A 28 6.15 2.69 12.88
CA VAL A 28 4.72 2.44 12.71
C VAL A 28 4.43 2.34 11.21
N CYS A 29 3.82 1.22 10.79
CA CYS A 29 3.41 0.96 9.42
C CYS A 29 1.88 0.85 9.36
N CYS A 30 1.23 1.65 8.53
CA CYS A 30 -0.21 1.66 8.40
C CYS A 30 -0.61 1.30 6.97
N ASP A 31 -1.48 0.31 6.80
CA ASP A 31 -2.23 0.23 5.55
C ASP A 31 -3.14 1.46 5.37
N ILE A 32 -3.50 1.77 4.13
CA ILE A 32 -4.33 2.91 3.77
C ILE A 32 -5.82 2.54 3.75
N ASP A 33 -6.21 1.68 2.82
CA ASP A 33 -7.62 1.45 2.45
C ASP A 33 -8.26 0.44 3.40
N GLY A 34 -9.27 0.84 4.17
CA GLY A 34 -9.85 -0.04 5.19
C GLY A 34 -9.09 -0.05 6.51
N THR A 35 -8.03 0.77 6.62
CA THR A 35 -7.21 0.88 7.84
C THR A 35 -7.02 2.33 8.29
N THR A 36 -6.26 3.15 7.55
CA THR A 36 -6.04 4.58 7.87
C THR A 36 -7.22 5.43 7.40
N LEU A 37 -7.78 5.10 6.22
CA LEU A 37 -8.95 5.77 5.69
C LEU A 37 -10.22 5.18 6.31
N ASP A 38 -11.14 6.07 6.67
CA ASP A 38 -12.48 5.68 7.06
C ASP A 38 -13.29 5.16 5.85
N PRO A 39 -14.52 4.64 6.04
CA PRO A 39 -15.36 4.17 4.94
C PRO A 39 -15.74 5.27 3.92
N SER A 40 -15.44 6.54 4.19
CA SER A 40 -15.61 7.66 3.26
C SER A 40 -14.33 8.02 2.50
N ASN A 41 -13.29 7.18 2.60
CA ASN A 41 -11.97 7.36 1.99
C ASN A 41 -11.23 8.61 2.49
N THR A 42 -11.44 9.00 3.76
CA THR A 42 -10.82 10.19 4.36
C THR A 42 -10.03 9.80 5.61
N ILE A 43 -8.88 10.44 5.84
CA ILE A 43 -8.23 10.40 7.16
C ILE A 43 -9.04 11.28 8.10
N THR A 44 -9.65 10.70 9.13
CA THR A 44 -10.48 11.46 10.06
C THR A 44 -9.65 12.51 10.82
N PRO A 45 -10.27 13.61 11.28
CA PRO A 45 -9.61 14.56 12.17
C PRO A 45 -9.02 13.90 13.44
N TYR A 46 -9.67 12.86 13.96
CA TYR A 46 -9.22 12.13 15.14
C TYR A 46 -7.94 11.34 14.85
N THR A 47 -7.89 10.61 13.73
CA THR A 47 -6.70 9.89 13.29
C THR A 47 -5.53 10.84 13.01
N LEU A 48 -5.78 11.95 12.29
CA LEU A 48 -4.74 12.95 12.04
C LEU A 48 -4.22 13.62 13.33
N SER A 49 -5.11 13.92 14.28
CA SER A 49 -4.72 14.46 15.59
C SER A 49 -3.86 13.47 16.39
N THR A 50 -4.13 12.17 16.24
CA THR A 50 -3.38 11.10 16.90
C THR A 50 -1.99 10.97 16.31
N PHE A 51 -1.83 10.99 14.99
CA PHE A 51 -0.50 11.02 14.38
C PHE A 51 0.31 12.24 14.81
N ARG A 52 -0.32 13.42 14.91
CA ARG A 52 0.29 14.63 15.47
C ARG A 52 0.75 14.43 16.91
N ALA A 53 -0.09 13.85 17.77
CA ALA A 53 0.24 13.61 19.17
C ALA A 53 1.37 12.59 19.33
N VAL A 54 1.35 11.48 18.57
CA VAL A 54 2.45 10.50 18.55
C VAL A 54 3.75 11.17 18.10
N ARG A 55 3.72 11.96 17.03
CA ARG A 55 4.91 12.69 16.55
C ARG A 55 5.43 13.72 17.56
N ALA A 56 4.54 14.39 18.29
CA ALA A 56 4.93 15.33 19.35
C ALA A 56 5.63 14.63 20.53
N LEU A 57 5.17 13.43 20.90
CA LEU A 57 5.76 12.62 21.96
C LEU A 57 7.06 11.92 21.53
N ARG A 58 7.10 11.45 20.28
CA ARG A 58 8.21 10.71 19.68
C ARG A 58 8.57 11.31 18.31
N PRO A 59 9.29 12.44 18.28
CA PRO A 59 9.69 13.08 17.03
C PRO A 59 10.51 12.16 16.11
N ASP A 60 11.26 11.24 16.72
CA ASP A 60 12.12 10.24 16.09
C ASP A 60 11.36 9.06 15.46
N LEU A 61 10.10 8.82 15.85
CA LEU A 61 9.34 7.63 15.44
C LEU A 61 8.71 7.82 14.05
N PRO A 62 9.18 7.13 13.00
CA PRO A 62 8.56 7.23 11.69
C PRO A 62 7.19 6.55 11.69
N ILE A 63 6.22 7.23 11.10
CA ILE A 63 4.90 6.69 10.76
C ILE A 63 4.82 6.66 9.24
N ILE A 64 4.71 5.45 8.67
CA ILE A 64 4.73 5.24 7.23
C ILE A 64 3.47 4.53 6.74
N PHE A 65 3.16 4.70 5.46
CA PHE A 65 2.12 3.93 4.79
C PHE A 65 2.71 2.70 4.11
N ALA A 66 1.97 1.59 4.18
CA ALA A 66 2.28 0.36 3.48
C ALA A 66 1.04 -0.13 2.72
N THR A 67 1.01 0.05 1.40
CA THR A 67 -0.23 -0.04 0.60
C THR A 67 -0.05 -0.83 -0.70
N GLY A 68 -1.16 -1.36 -1.22
CA GLY A 68 -1.26 -1.91 -2.58
C GLY A 68 -1.29 -0.84 -3.68
N ARG A 69 -1.58 0.42 -3.33
CA ARG A 69 -1.58 1.55 -4.26
C ARG A 69 -0.17 1.79 -4.82
N PRO A 70 -0.03 2.17 -6.10
CA PRO A 70 1.24 2.69 -6.63
C PRO A 70 1.55 4.05 -5.99
N ARG A 71 2.83 4.44 -5.90
CA ARG A 71 3.26 5.71 -5.29
C ARG A 71 2.47 6.91 -5.82
N ILE A 72 2.25 6.96 -7.13
CA ILE A 72 1.51 8.06 -7.78
C ILE A 72 0.07 8.24 -7.27
N ALA A 73 -0.61 7.14 -6.89
CA ALA A 73 -1.99 7.16 -6.37
C ALA A 73 -2.06 7.43 -4.86
N THR A 74 -0.92 7.67 -4.21
CA THR A 74 -0.85 8.02 -2.78
C THR A 74 -0.55 9.50 -2.54
N ARG A 75 -0.36 10.30 -3.60
CA ARG A 75 0.11 11.70 -3.50
C ARG A 75 -0.74 12.56 -2.56
N GLN A 76 -2.06 12.52 -2.66
CA GLN A 76 -2.94 13.34 -1.81
C GLN A 76 -2.87 12.91 -0.33
N ILE A 77 -2.81 11.60 -0.10
CA ILE A 77 -2.73 11.01 1.25
C ILE A 77 -1.38 11.32 1.89
N ASN A 78 -0.29 11.20 1.13
CA ASN A 78 1.06 11.55 1.60
C ASN A 78 1.16 13.06 1.89
N ALA A 79 0.57 13.92 1.05
CA ALA A 79 0.54 15.37 1.28
C ALA A 79 -0.17 15.74 2.59
N ALA A 80 -1.24 15.04 2.96
CA ALA A 80 -1.91 15.24 4.25
C ALA A 80 -1.03 14.88 5.46
N MET A 81 0.04 14.11 5.25
CA MET A 81 0.98 13.66 6.28
C MET A 81 2.34 14.35 6.19
N GLU A 82 2.57 15.20 5.18
CA GLU A 82 3.85 15.88 4.93
C GLU A 82 4.26 16.76 6.10
N GLU A 83 3.30 17.49 6.70
CA GLU A 83 3.50 18.29 7.93
C GLU A 83 4.01 17.47 9.12
N LEU A 84 3.83 16.14 9.09
CA LEU A 84 4.25 15.21 10.14
C LEU A 84 5.60 14.56 9.85
N GLY A 85 6.33 15.05 8.85
CA GLY A 85 7.60 14.50 8.41
C GLY A 85 7.44 13.12 7.78
N HIS A 86 6.27 12.81 7.21
CA HIS A 86 6.06 11.59 6.46
C HIS A 86 6.78 11.69 5.12
N THR A 87 7.93 11.00 5.03
CA THR A 87 8.75 10.97 3.82
C THR A 87 8.93 9.58 3.27
N MET A 88 8.57 8.52 4.01
CA MET A 88 8.84 7.14 3.62
C MET A 88 7.56 6.35 3.41
N GLY A 89 7.58 5.42 2.46
CA GLY A 89 6.44 4.57 2.19
C GLY A 89 6.80 3.24 1.54
N VAL A 90 5.86 2.31 1.63
CA VAL A 90 5.85 1.02 0.96
C VAL A 90 4.64 1.00 0.02
N TYR A 91 4.89 0.78 -1.26
CA TYR A 91 3.91 0.92 -2.34
C TYR A 91 3.82 -0.36 -3.14
N SER A 92 2.68 -0.55 -3.83
CA SER A 92 2.43 -1.73 -4.66
C SER A 92 2.79 -3.00 -3.89
N ASN A 93 2.17 -3.20 -2.73
CA ASN A 93 2.35 -4.37 -1.86
C ASN A 93 3.82 -4.72 -1.55
N GLY A 94 4.72 -3.74 -1.53
CA GLY A 94 6.14 -3.97 -1.25
C GLY A 94 7.04 -4.12 -2.46
N ALA A 95 6.51 -4.05 -3.69
CA ALA A 95 7.33 -4.02 -4.89
C ALA A 95 8.22 -2.76 -4.96
N LEU A 96 7.83 -1.68 -4.27
CA LEU A 96 8.61 -0.45 -4.13
C LEU A 96 8.55 0.06 -2.70
N CYS A 97 9.71 0.35 -2.12
CA CYS A 97 9.83 1.10 -0.87
C CYS A 97 10.90 2.18 -1.01
N GLY A 98 10.65 3.35 -0.46
CA GLY A 98 11.61 4.43 -0.50
C GLY A 98 11.20 5.65 0.30
N ALA A 99 11.99 6.71 0.13
CA ALA A 99 11.79 7.98 0.78
C ALA A 99 11.75 9.12 -0.24
N GLU A 100 10.84 10.07 -0.07
CA GLU A 100 10.89 11.39 -0.67
C GLU A 100 12.10 12.16 -0.13
N ASP A 101 12.91 12.75 -1.02
CA ASP A 101 14.01 13.62 -0.61
C ASP A 101 13.45 14.96 -0.10
N ALA A 102 13.75 15.25 1.16
CA ALA A 102 13.34 16.47 1.86
C ALA A 102 13.86 17.78 1.21
N ASP A 103 14.89 17.69 0.36
CA ASP A 103 15.57 18.83 -0.25
C ASP A 103 15.02 19.22 -1.63
N THR A 104 13.99 18.53 -2.14
CA THR A 104 13.40 18.93 -3.43
C THR A 104 12.41 20.08 -3.21
N PRO A 105 12.68 21.31 -3.66
CA PRO A 105 11.75 22.41 -3.46
C PRO A 105 10.43 22.09 -4.15
N SER A 106 9.31 22.43 -3.51
CA SER A 106 7.96 22.38 -4.06
C SER A 106 7.83 23.37 -5.23
N GLY A 107 8.38 22.98 -6.38
CA GLY A 107 8.50 23.82 -7.57
C GLY A 107 8.87 22.99 -8.79
N HIS A 108 7.86 22.61 -9.57
CA HIS A 108 7.91 22.12 -10.97
C HIS A 108 8.76 20.87 -11.29
N HIS A 109 9.51 20.32 -10.35
CA HIS A 109 10.13 19.00 -10.44
C HIS A 109 9.55 18.10 -9.35
N ALA A 110 9.12 16.89 -9.74
CA ALA A 110 8.65 15.91 -8.76
C ALA A 110 9.77 15.64 -7.75
N PRO A 111 9.48 15.54 -6.43
CA PRO A 111 10.48 15.22 -5.43
C PRO A 111 11.28 13.99 -5.86
N SER A 112 12.61 14.10 -5.79
CA SER A 112 13.46 12.93 -6.03
C SER A 112 13.16 11.93 -4.93
N PHE A 113 13.04 10.66 -5.32
CA PHE A 113 12.70 9.62 -4.39
C PHE A 113 13.83 8.62 -4.36
N ARG A 114 14.30 8.37 -3.16
CA ARG A 114 15.35 7.41 -2.89
C ARG A 114 14.72 6.05 -2.67
N THR A 115 14.89 5.17 -3.65
CA THR A 115 14.53 3.76 -3.52
C THR A 115 15.39 3.09 -2.43
N ILE A 116 14.72 2.42 -1.49
CA ILE A 116 15.33 1.66 -0.39
C ILE A 116 15.24 0.16 -0.70
N HIS A 117 14.11 -0.28 -1.25
CA HIS A 117 13.88 -1.65 -1.70
C HIS A 117 13.03 -1.64 -2.97
N GLU A 118 13.34 -2.54 -3.89
CA GLU A 118 12.59 -2.75 -5.12
C GLU A 118 12.53 -4.24 -5.43
N CYS A 119 11.32 -4.74 -5.72
CA CYS A 119 11.07 -6.11 -6.13
C CYS A 119 10.20 -6.10 -7.40
N PRO A 120 10.78 -5.71 -8.55
CA PRO A 120 10.02 -5.55 -9.78
C PRO A 120 9.70 -6.89 -10.42
N ILE A 121 8.75 -6.89 -11.35
CA ILE A 121 8.48 -8.06 -12.18
C ILE A 121 9.66 -8.22 -13.17
N PRO A 122 10.25 -9.42 -13.31
CA PRO A 122 11.34 -9.64 -14.27
C PRO A 122 10.94 -9.20 -15.69
N ALA A 123 11.88 -8.61 -16.43
CA ALA A 123 11.60 -8.05 -17.74
C ALA A 123 10.99 -9.08 -18.72
N ASP A 124 11.52 -10.31 -18.75
CA ASP A 124 10.99 -11.38 -19.59
C ASP A 124 9.54 -11.76 -19.22
N ASP A 125 9.20 -11.69 -17.93
CA ASP A 125 7.84 -11.96 -17.44
C ASP A 125 6.89 -10.83 -17.86
N VAL A 126 7.32 -9.57 -17.77
CA VAL A 126 6.56 -8.41 -18.27
C VAL A 126 6.30 -8.56 -19.77
N LEU A 127 7.31 -8.91 -20.56
CA LEU A 127 7.17 -9.13 -22.00
C LEU A 127 6.18 -10.26 -22.32
N TRP A 128 6.20 -11.33 -21.53
CA TRP A 128 5.24 -12.41 -21.64
C TRP A 128 3.80 -11.93 -21.40
N TYR A 129 3.58 -11.14 -20.35
CA TYR A 129 2.26 -10.59 -20.02
C TYR A 129 1.77 -9.56 -21.06
N LEU A 130 2.66 -8.74 -21.61
CA LEU A 130 2.34 -7.85 -22.72
C LEU A 130 1.87 -8.64 -23.95
N ASN A 131 2.59 -9.69 -24.32
CA ASN A 131 2.21 -10.55 -25.43
C ASN A 131 0.87 -11.25 -25.17
N PHE A 132 0.66 -11.77 -23.94
CA PHE A 132 -0.61 -12.38 -23.54
C PHE A 132 -1.77 -11.37 -23.63
N SER A 133 -1.57 -10.15 -23.10
CA SER A 133 -2.56 -9.07 -23.12
C SER A 133 -3.01 -8.75 -24.53
N VAL A 134 -2.07 -8.49 -25.45
CA VAL A 134 -2.39 -8.11 -26.83
C VAL A 134 -2.99 -9.27 -27.61
N THR A 135 -2.41 -10.47 -27.53
CA THR A 135 -2.87 -11.65 -28.29
C THR A 135 -4.30 -12.05 -27.90
N ASN A 136 -4.65 -11.90 -26.63
CA ASN A 136 -5.96 -12.31 -26.11
C ASN A 136 -6.93 -11.14 -25.91
N ASN A 137 -6.58 -9.94 -26.37
CA ASN A 137 -7.39 -8.72 -26.23
C ASN A 137 -7.84 -8.48 -24.76
N ARG A 138 -6.90 -8.59 -23.83
CA ARG A 138 -7.12 -8.38 -22.39
C ARG A 138 -6.53 -7.02 -21.98
N PRO A 139 -7.33 -5.99 -21.68
CA PRO A 139 -6.83 -4.67 -21.30
C PRO A 139 -5.96 -4.75 -20.04
N MET A 140 -4.73 -4.25 -20.15
CA MET A 140 -3.73 -4.34 -19.09
C MET A 140 -3.09 -2.98 -18.85
N VAL A 141 -2.84 -2.69 -17.59
CA VAL A 141 -2.14 -1.50 -17.11
C VAL A 141 -0.81 -1.92 -16.50
N LEU A 142 0.24 -1.14 -16.77
CA LEU A 142 1.59 -1.32 -16.23
C LEU A 142 1.91 -0.17 -15.28
N TYR A 143 2.33 -0.52 -14.07
CA TYR A 143 2.72 0.44 -13.04
C TYR A 143 4.23 0.47 -12.94
N THR A 144 4.78 1.63 -13.29
CA THR A 144 6.19 1.95 -13.12
C THR A 144 6.38 2.75 -11.83
N TYR A 145 7.61 3.24 -11.66
CA TYR A 145 8.00 4.14 -10.59
C TYR A 145 7.07 5.37 -10.41
N ASP A 146 6.78 6.09 -11.50
CA ASP A 146 6.02 7.36 -11.49
C ASP A 146 5.01 7.50 -12.63
N ARG A 147 4.88 6.48 -13.48
CA ARG A 147 3.95 6.46 -14.61
C ARG A 147 3.07 5.22 -14.58
N ILE A 148 1.87 5.38 -15.14
CA ILE A 148 0.90 4.33 -15.39
C ILE A 148 0.74 4.24 -16.90
N LEU A 149 1.02 3.08 -17.49
CA LEU A 149 1.11 2.89 -18.93
C LEU A 149 0.15 1.80 -19.39
N SER A 150 -0.28 1.84 -20.64
CA SER A 150 -1.08 0.77 -21.25
C SER A 150 -0.85 0.67 -22.75
N PRO A 151 -0.79 -0.56 -23.34
CA PRO A 151 -0.73 -0.75 -24.79
C PRO A 151 -1.99 -0.29 -25.53
N VAL A 152 -3.09 -0.13 -24.80
CA VAL A 152 -4.41 0.21 -25.33
C VAL A 152 -5.02 1.37 -24.57
N ASP A 153 -6.00 2.02 -25.18
CA ASP A 153 -6.98 2.85 -24.45
C ASP A 153 -8.28 2.05 -24.36
N HIS A 154 -8.84 1.92 -23.17
CA HIS A 154 -9.99 1.05 -22.94
C HIS A 154 -10.92 1.61 -21.87
N PRO A 155 -12.25 1.65 -22.10
CA PRO A 155 -13.21 2.28 -21.19
C PRO A 155 -13.27 1.63 -19.80
N SER A 156 -12.79 0.39 -19.65
CA SER A 156 -12.69 -0.25 -18.33
C SER A 156 -11.79 0.53 -17.39
N PHE A 157 -10.71 1.17 -17.87
CA PHE A 157 -9.77 1.86 -16.99
C PHE A 157 -10.47 2.94 -16.16
N ALA A 158 -11.35 3.74 -16.77
CA ALA A 158 -12.08 4.80 -16.08
C ALA A 158 -13.02 4.29 -14.96
N VAL A 159 -13.60 3.09 -15.11
CA VAL A 159 -14.56 2.53 -14.13
C VAL A 159 -13.91 1.60 -13.12
N THR A 160 -12.64 1.26 -13.33
CA THR A 160 -11.89 0.31 -12.50
C THR A 160 -10.71 0.98 -11.78
N GLN A 161 -10.50 2.28 -11.99
CA GLN A 161 -9.44 3.10 -11.40
C GLN A 161 -9.65 3.28 -9.88
N GLU A 162 -8.55 3.29 -9.11
CA GLU A 162 -8.58 3.65 -7.68
C GLU A 162 -8.71 5.16 -7.53
N ALA A 163 -9.17 5.61 -6.37
CA ALA A 163 -9.21 7.03 -6.06
C ALA A 163 -7.80 7.65 -6.22
N ASP A 164 -7.73 8.79 -6.90
CA ASP A 164 -6.51 9.58 -7.16
C ASP A 164 -5.44 8.92 -8.03
N GLU A 165 -5.73 7.75 -8.60
CA GLU A 165 -4.87 7.12 -9.59
C GLU A 165 -5.05 7.85 -10.95
N PRO A 166 -3.97 8.29 -11.62
CA PRO A 166 -4.08 8.92 -12.94
C PRO A 166 -4.47 7.93 -14.04
N TYR A 167 -5.27 8.36 -15.02
CA TYR A 167 -5.62 7.52 -16.17
C TYR A 167 -4.35 7.01 -16.89
N PRO A 168 -4.29 5.72 -17.30
CA PRO A 168 -3.10 5.17 -17.97
C PRO A 168 -2.74 5.93 -19.24
N GLU A 169 -1.46 6.27 -19.39
CA GLU A 169 -0.94 6.82 -20.62
C GLU A 169 -0.90 5.72 -21.69
N LYS A 170 -1.51 6.01 -22.85
CA LYS A 170 -1.49 5.09 -23.98
C LYS A 170 -0.10 5.10 -24.63
N THR A 171 0.58 3.96 -24.57
CA THR A 171 1.91 3.76 -25.15
C THR A 171 1.88 2.56 -26.08
N PRO A 172 2.26 2.65 -27.36
CA PRO A 172 2.24 1.51 -28.28
C PRO A 172 2.99 0.28 -27.73
N VAL A 173 2.49 -0.93 -28.00
CA VAL A 173 3.09 -2.16 -27.45
C VAL A 173 4.54 -2.34 -27.89
N GLU A 174 4.90 -1.94 -29.12
CA GLU A 174 6.26 -2.01 -29.63
C GLU A 174 7.20 -1.11 -28.84
N GLU A 175 6.73 0.08 -28.44
CA GLU A 175 7.47 1.01 -27.61
C GLU A 175 7.61 0.47 -26.18
N LEU A 176 6.53 -0.07 -25.59
CA LEU A 176 6.59 -0.71 -24.27
C LEU A 176 7.58 -1.87 -24.24
N ILE A 177 7.54 -2.75 -25.25
CA ILE A 177 8.49 -3.88 -25.38
C ILE A 177 9.92 -3.35 -25.45
N LYS A 178 10.16 -2.30 -26.25
CA LYS A 178 11.48 -1.68 -26.37
C LYS A 178 11.93 -1.12 -25.03
N SER A 179 11.10 -0.31 -24.36
CA SER A 179 11.43 0.31 -23.07
C SER A 179 11.72 -0.72 -22.00
N VAL A 180 10.94 -1.80 -21.90
CA VAL A 180 11.19 -2.90 -20.95
C VAL A 180 12.54 -3.57 -21.23
N LYS A 181 12.88 -3.83 -22.49
CA LYS A 181 14.20 -4.38 -22.87
C LYS A 181 15.35 -3.41 -22.59
N GLU A 182 15.09 -2.11 -22.60
CA GLU A 182 16.05 -1.05 -22.30
C GLU A 182 16.10 -0.70 -20.80
N GLY A 183 15.36 -1.43 -19.95
CA GLY A 183 15.45 -1.32 -18.49
C GLY A 183 14.32 -0.55 -17.81
N LEU A 184 13.19 -0.31 -18.49
CA LEU A 184 11.99 0.21 -17.84
C LEU A 184 11.50 -0.78 -16.78
N VAL A 185 11.49 -0.32 -15.53
CA VAL A 185 11.08 -1.12 -14.37
C VAL A 185 9.56 -1.11 -14.21
N ILE A 186 8.96 -2.30 -14.09
CA ILE A 186 7.54 -2.50 -13.80
C ILE A 186 7.39 -3.16 -12.43
N HIS A 187 6.69 -2.51 -11.51
CA HIS A 187 6.46 -3.02 -10.15
C HIS A 187 5.19 -3.87 -10.06
N LYS A 188 4.19 -3.55 -10.88
CA LYS A 188 2.87 -4.18 -10.88
C LYS A 188 2.26 -4.14 -12.28
N LEU A 189 1.51 -5.17 -12.62
CA LEU A 189 0.60 -5.17 -13.77
C LEU A 189 -0.83 -5.35 -13.25
N SER A 190 -1.83 -4.83 -13.97
CA SER A 190 -3.24 -5.08 -13.65
C SER A 190 -4.04 -5.33 -14.91
N PHE A 191 -4.69 -6.48 -15.00
CA PHE A 191 -5.78 -6.67 -15.95
C PHE A 191 -7.03 -5.99 -15.39
N MET A 192 -7.59 -5.07 -16.17
CA MET A 192 -8.68 -4.19 -15.70
C MET A 192 -9.88 -4.37 -16.63
N SER A 193 -10.90 -5.08 -16.14
CA SER A 193 -12.11 -5.35 -16.90
C SER A 193 -13.28 -5.73 -15.97
N PRO A 194 -14.54 -5.61 -16.42
CA PRO A 194 -15.68 -6.08 -15.63
C PRO A 194 -15.54 -7.56 -15.26
N LYS A 195 -16.08 -7.94 -14.10
CA LYS A 195 -15.91 -9.26 -13.46
C LYS A 195 -16.00 -10.47 -14.41
N PRO A 196 -16.99 -10.60 -15.31
CA PRO A 196 -17.05 -11.76 -16.21
C PRO A 196 -15.83 -11.88 -17.13
N SER A 197 -15.32 -10.76 -17.66
CA SER A 197 -14.13 -10.74 -18.52
C SER A 197 -12.85 -11.01 -17.71
N LEU A 198 -12.81 -10.50 -16.49
CA LEU A 198 -11.69 -10.67 -15.59
C LEU A 198 -11.54 -12.12 -15.12
N ASP A 199 -12.66 -12.78 -14.81
CA ASP A 199 -12.68 -14.19 -14.41
C ASP A 199 -12.25 -15.10 -15.58
N ALA A 200 -12.61 -14.76 -16.81
CA ALA A 200 -12.10 -15.44 -18.00
C ALA A 200 -10.59 -15.21 -18.18
N THR A 201 -10.11 -13.98 -17.98
CA THR A 201 -8.68 -13.64 -18.04
C THR A 201 -7.89 -14.46 -17.03
N ARG A 202 -8.38 -14.57 -15.78
CA ARG A 202 -7.78 -15.40 -14.73
C ARG A 202 -7.70 -16.87 -15.15
N LEU A 203 -8.79 -17.42 -15.67
CA LEU A 203 -8.83 -18.82 -16.11
C LEU A 203 -7.84 -19.11 -17.25
N ASP A 204 -7.72 -18.19 -18.20
CA ASP A 204 -6.77 -18.31 -19.31
C ASP A 204 -5.32 -18.25 -18.83
N LEU A 205 -5.03 -17.37 -17.86
CA LEU A 205 -3.72 -17.29 -17.21
C LEU A 205 -3.39 -18.58 -16.44
N GLU A 206 -4.33 -19.12 -15.66
CA GLU A 206 -4.14 -20.35 -14.88
C GLU A 206 -3.91 -21.58 -15.76
N LYS A 207 -4.53 -21.62 -16.95
CA LYS A 207 -4.35 -22.69 -17.93
C LYS A 207 -3.08 -22.56 -18.75
N SER A 208 -2.41 -21.42 -18.71
CA SER A 208 -1.24 -21.17 -19.54
C SER A 208 -0.01 -21.88 -18.97
N PRO A 209 0.54 -22.91 -19.65
CA PRO A 209 1.63 -23.72 -19.12
C PRO A 209 2.96 -22.95 -19.02
N THR A 210 3.06 -21.83 -19.73
CA THR A 210 4.24 -20.95 -19.74
C THR A 210 4.03 -19.70 -18.89
N ARG A 211 2.98 -19.63 -18.05
CA ARG A 211 2.78 -18.46 -17.18
C ARG A 211 4.01 -18.28 -16.28
N PRO A 212 4.57 -17.06 -16.19
CA PRO A 212 5.73 -16.81 -15.35
C PRO A 212 5.52 -17.24 -13.88
N PRO A 213 6.35 -18.15 -13.34
CA PRO A 213 6.17 -18.69 -11.99
C PRO A 213 6.63 -17.72 -10.89
N ALA A 214 7.47 -16.73 -11.23
CA ALA A 214 7.94 -15.70 -10.30
C ALA A 214 6.87 -14.63 -10.00
N THR A 215 5.62 -14.88 -10.39
CA THR A 215 4.52 -13.92 -10.23
C THR A 215 3.30 -14.50 -9.53
N ILE A 216 2.67 -13.67 -8.71
CA ILE A 216 1.43 -13.97 -8.01
C ILE A 216 0.26 -13.22 -8.64
N LEU A 217 -0.91 -13.87 -8.65
CA LEU A 217 -2.18 -13.23 -8.98
C LEU A 217 -2.82 -12.75 -7.70
N VAL A 218 -2.91 -11.44 -7.53
CA VAL A 218 -3.55 -10.83 -6.36
C VAL A 218 -4.89 -10.27 -6.79
N ARG A 219 -5.94 -10.62 -6.05
CA ARG A 219 -7.30 -10.11 -6.26
C ARG A 219 -7.65 -9.19 -5.11
N THR A 220 -7.25 -7.93 -5.20
CA THR A 220 -7.49 -6.85 -4.22
C THR A 220 -8.92 -6.28 -4.28
N GLY A 221 -9.90 -7.13 -4.63
CA GLY A 221 -11.28 -6.73 -4.93
C GLY A 221 -11.60 -6.73 -6.43
N ASP A 222 -12.88 -6.93 -6.77
CA ASP A 222 -13.35 -6.66 -8.13
C ASP A 222 -13.27 -5.15 -8.38
N PRO A 223 -12.85 -4.66 -9.57
CA PRO A 223 -12.69 -5.35 -10.86
C PRO A 223 -11.22 -5.43 -11.37
N ARG A 224 -10.25 -5.81 -10.51
CA ARG A 224 -8.82 -5.91 -10.87
C ARG A 224 -8.25 -7.30 -10.67
N LEU A 225 -7.36 -7.70 -11.58
CA LEU A 225 -6.51 -8.87 -11.42
C LEU A 225 -5.07 -8.41 -11.52
N GLU A 226 -4.42 -8.29 -10.37
CA GLU A 226 -3.08 -7.74 -10.26
C GLU A 226 -2.04 -8.86 -10.37
N ILE A 227 -0.93 -8.53 -11.03
CA ILE A 227 0.24 -9.39 -11.13
C ILE A 227 1.41 -8.65 -10.53
N MET A 228 2.12 -9.36 -9.67
CA MET A 228 3.26 -8.84 -8.91
C MET A 228 4.35 -9.89 -8.83
N ASN A 229 5.57 -9.47 -8.52
CA ASN A 229 6.62 -10.42 -8.16
C ASN A 229 6.21 -11.18 -6.88
N VAL A 230 6.45 -12.49 -6.83
CA VAL A 230 6.14 -13.32 -5.65
C VAL A 230 6.89 -12.88 -4.39
N GLY A 231 8.05 -12.23 -4.53
CA GLY A 231 8.80 -11.65 -3.43
C GLY A 231 8.31 -10.27 -2.97
N ALA A 232 7.38 -9.64 -3.69
CA ALA A 232 6.85 -8.33 -3.34
C ALA A 232 5.77 -8.48 -2.27
N THR A 233 6.18 -8.40 -1.00
CA THR A 233 5.27 -8.33 0.15
C THR A 233 5.54 -7.08 0.98
N LYS A 234 4.50 -6.56 1.63
CA LYS A 234 4.64 -5.41 2.55
C LYS A 234 5.65 -5.73 3.65
N ALA A 235 5.63 -6.95 4.19
CA ALA A 235 6.56 -7.42 5.21
C ALA A 235 8.02 -7.36 4.75
N ALA A 236 8.34 -7.90 3.56
CA ALA A 236 9.70 -7.90 3.03
C ALA A 236 10.24 -6.47 2.84
N ALA A 237 9.42 -5.58 2.28
CA ALA A 237 9.79 -4.18 2.10
C ALA A 237 9.99 -3.44 3.44
N ILE A 238 9.10 -3.68 4.42
CA ILE A 238 9.22 -3.12 5.77
C ILE A 238 10.49 -3.64 6.46
N ALA A 239 10.83 -4.93 6.30
CA ALA A 239 12.03 -5.52 6.88
C ALA A 239 13.32 -4.88 6.33
N GLU A 240 13.39 -4.65 5.01
CA GLU A 240 14.51 -3.95 4.38
C GLU A 240 14.60 -2.49 4.86
N LEU A 241 13.48 -1.78 4.97
CA LEU A 241 13.42 -0.43 5.53
C LEU A 241 13.90 -0.39 6.99
N ALA A 242 13.34 -1.27 7.83
CA ALA A 242 13.64 -1.38 9.25
C ALA A 242 15.14 -1.62 9.48
N LYS A 243 15.73 -2.57 8.74
CA LYS A 243 17.14 -2.95 8.85
C LYS A 243 18.08 -1.88 8.29
N ASN A 244 17.81 -1.36 7.09
CA ASN A 244 18.78 -0.57 6.36
C ASN A 244 18.69 0.92 6.67
N VAL A 245 17.52 1.42 7.06
CA VAL A 245 17.28 2.85 7.30
C VAL A 245 16.97 3.13 8.76
N ILE A 246 15.97 2.47 9.35
CA ILE A 246 15.53 2.77 10.73
C ILE A 246 16.49 2.19 11.78
N LYS A 247 17.24 1.14 11.44
CA LYS A 247 18.12 0.39 12.35
C LYS A 247 17.35 -0.24 13.51
N CYS A 248 16.25 -0.91 13.18
CA CYS A 248 15.45 -1.70 14.10
C CYS A 248 15.16 -3.11 13.55
N SER A 249 14.75 -4.03 14.44
CA SER A 249 14.22 -5.34 14.04
C SER A 249 12.70 -5.28 13.83
N MET A 250 12.15 -6.28 13.14
CA MET A 250 10.69 -6.43 12.98
C MET A 250 9.94 -6.50 14.31
N ASP A 251 10.56 -7.00 15.39
CA ASP A 251 9.99 -7.00 16.75
C ASP A 251 9.74 -5.58 17.32
N GLN A 252 10.37 -4.55 16.73
CA GLN A 252 10.18 -3.15 17.10
C GLN A 252 9.26 -2.39 16.14
N VAL A 253 8.61 -3.11 15.23
CA VAL A 253 7.65 -2.57 14.27
C VAL A 253 6.23 -2.80 14.80
N MET A 254 5.40 -1.76 14.72
CA MET A 254 3.95 -1.84 14.86
C MET A 254 3.32 -1.71 13.49
N ALA A 255 2.43 -2.63 13.13
CA ALA A 255 1.75 -2.62 11.83
C ALA A 255 0.23 -2.69 11.99
N PHE A 256 -0.50 -2.01 11.11
CA PHE A 256 -1.97 -2.01 11.05
C PHE A 256 -2.43 -2.41 9.66
N GLY A 257 -3.44 -3.27 9.56
CA GLY A 257 -3.99 -3.72 8.29
C GLY A 257 -5.31 -4.47 8.43
N ASP A 258 -6.04 -4.59 7.33
CA ASP A 258 -7.35 -5.24 7.27
C ASP A 258 -7.47 -6.24 6.11
N GLY A 259 -6.56 -6.16 5.13
CA GLY A 259 -6.57 -6.96 3.92
C GLY A 259 -5.66 -8.19 3.96
N ALA A 260 -5.88 -9.12 3.02
CA ALA A 260 -5.05 -10.32 2.88
C ALA A 260 -3.58 -9.98 2.58
N ASN A 261 -3.33 -8.88 1.87
CA ASN A 261 -1.99 -8.33 1.57
C ASN A 261 -1.29 -7.71 2.80
N ASP A 262 -1.95 -7.67 3.97
CA ASP A 262 -1.36 -7.22 5.23
C ASP A 262 -0.92 -8.38 6.12
N MET A 263 -1.37 -9.61 5.84
CA MET A 263 -1.22 -10.74 6.75
C MET A 263 0.23 -11.04 7.13
N GLU A 264 1.14 -10.98 6.16
CA GLU A 264 2.57 -11.17 6.39
C GLU A 264 3.13 -10.06 7.30
N MET A 265 2.80 -8.78 7.06
CA MET A 265 3.34 -7.71 7.92
C MET A 265 2.76 -7.76 9.34
N LEU A 266 1.49 -8.14 9.47
CA LEU A 266 0.82 -8.27 10.77
C LEU A 266 1.38 -9.44 11.59
N SER A 267 1.66 -10.58 10.96
CA SER A 267 2.21 -11.74 11.65
C SER A 267 3.68 -11.58 12.01
N GLU A 268 4.48 -10.96 11.13
CA GLU A 268 5.94 -10.86 11.28
C GLU A 268 6.39 -9.72 12.20
N CYS A 269 5.64 -8.62 12.30
CA CYS A 269 6.03 -7.48 13.14
C CYS A 269 5.76 -7.72 14.62
N GLY A 270 6.48 -7.02 15.51
CA GLY A 270 6.33 -7.13 16.96
C GLY A 270 4.93 -6.84 17.47
N MET A 271 4.25 -5.88 16.86
CA MET A 271 2.91 -5.42 17.25
C MET A 271 1.98 -5.33 16.02
N GLY A 272 1.56 -6.48 15.52
CA GLY A 272 0.59 -6.56 14.43
C GLY A 272 -0.84 -6.37 14.92
N VAL A 273 -1.53 -5.39 14.35
CA VAL A 273 -2.90 -5.01 14.67
C VAL A 273 -3.79 -5.24 13.46
N ALA A 274 -4.67 -6.24 13.54
CA ALA A 274 -5.70 -6.45 12.53
C ALA A 274 -6.89 -5.52 12.82
N MET A 275 -7.41 -4.85 11.79
CA MET A 275 -8.57 -3.96 11.94
C MET A 275 -9.88 -4.75 12.09
N GLY A 276 -10.85 -4.20 12.83
CA GLY A 276 -12.11 -4.89 13.13
C GLY A 276 -12.98 -5.19 11.91
N ASN A 277 -12.82 -4.40 10.84
CA ASN A 277 -13.46 -4.61 9.53
C ASN A 277 -12.77 -5.67 8.66
N GLY A 278 -11.57 -6.13 9.04
CA GLY A 278 -10.86 -7.19 8.33
C GLY A 278 -11.57 -8.54 8.41
N SER A 279 -11.21 -9.46 7.51
CA SER A 279 -11.72 -10.84 7.53
C SER A 279 -11.25 -11.59 8.77
N GLU A 280 -11.91 -12.70 9.10
CA GLU A 280 -11.47 -13.57 10.21
C GLU A 280 -10.06 -14.15 9.97
N GLU A 281 -9.70 -14.39 8.71
CA GLU A 281 -8.37 -14.83 8.32
C GLU A 281 -7.31 -13.77 8.67
N VAL A 282 -7.55 -12.50 8.33
CA VAL A 282 -6.65 -11.39 8.67
C VAL A 282 -6.58 -11.17 10.19
N LYS A 283 -7.73 -11.21 10.88
CA LYS A 283 -7.78 -11.10 12.34
C LYS A 283 -7.00 -12.21 13.05
N SER A 284 -7.00 -13.43 12.49
CA SER A 284 -6.33 -14.58 13.09
C SER A 284 -4.80 -14.48 13.11
N VAL A 285 -4.21 -13.67 12.23
CA VAL A 285 -2.75 -13.47 12.17
C VAL A 285 -2.27 -12.23 12.93
N GLY A 286 -3.18 -11.31 13.25
CA GLY A 286 -2.90 -10.15 14.10
C GLY A 286 -2.68 -10.54 15.57
N LYS A 287 -1.81 -9.81 16.26
CA LYS A 287 -1.55 -9.98 17.71
C LYS A 287 -2.58 -9.25 18.57
N PHE A 288 -3.31 -8.33 17.96
CA PHE A 288 -4.45 -7.64 18.56
C PHE A 288 -5.48 -7.30 17.46
N VAL A 289 -6.76 -7.34 17.79
CA VAL A 289 -7.84 -6.91 16.89
C VAL A 289 -8.36 -5.55 17.35
N ALA A 290 -8.17 -4.54 16.52
CA ALA A 290 -8.66 -3.18 16.76
C ALA A 290 -10.16 -3.04 16.45
N PRO A 291 -10.80 -1.95 16.88
CA PRO A 291 -12.06 -1.50 16.30
C PRO A 291 -11.94 -1.32 14.77
N GLY A 292 -13.08 -1.21 14.07
CA GLY A 292 -13.07 -0.98 12.63
C GLY A 292 -12.52 0.39 12.24
N ASN A 293 -12.17 0.55 10.97
CA ASN A 293 -11.75 1.83 10.40
C ASN A 293 -12.83 2.92 10.49
N GLY A 294 -14.12 2.55 10.49
CA GLY A 294 -15.24 3.46 10.77
C GLY A 294 -15.34 3.92 12.24
N GLU A 295 -14.52 3.37 13.13
CA GLU A 295 -14.48 3.68 14.56
C GLU A 295 -13.09 4.19 15.00
N ASP A 296 -12.29 4.70 14.06
CA ASP A 296 -10.93 5.19 14.31
C ASP A 296 -10.03 4.15 15.00
N GLY A 297 -10.20 2.86 14.67
CA GLY A 297 -9.54 1.75 15.37
C GLY A 297 -8.02 1.89 15.48
N LEU A 298 -7.36 2.29 14.39
CA LEU A 298 -5.92 2.52 14.33
C LEU A 298 -5.51 3.62 15.32
N ALA A 299 -6.20 4.75 15.29
CA ALA A 299 -5.92 5.88 16.16
C ALA A 299 -6.14 5.54 17.64
N ARG A 300 -7.22 4.80 17.95
CA ARG A 300 -7.51 4.36 19.31
C ARG A 300 -6.41 3.46 19.87
N VAL A 301 -5.86 2.56 19.05
CA VAL A 301 -4.72 1.72 19.45
C VAL A 301 -3.47 2.56 19.69
N LEU A 302 -3.13 3.46 18.75
CA LEU A 302 -1.97 4.35 18.94
C LEU A 302 -2.10 5.18 20.22
N ARG A 303 -3.27 5.80 20.47
CA ARG A 303 -3.47 6.57 21.69
C ARG A 303 -3.30 5.73 22.95
N ALA A 304 -3.85 4.52 22.97
CA ALA A 304 -3.71 3.62 24.11
C ALA A 304 -2.25 3.18 24.34
N VAL A 305 -1.51 2.84 23.29
CA VAL A 305 -0.10 2.40 23.39
C VAL A 305 0.83 3.55 23.79
N PHE A 306 0.58 4.77 23.29
CA PHE A 306 1.39 5.96 23.57
C PHE A 306 0.89 6.79 24.76
N GLY A 307 -0.14 6.34 25.48
CA GLY A 307 -0.67 7.04 26.66
C GLY A 307 -1.23 8.43 26.33
N ILE A 308 -1.84 8.60 25.16
CA ILE A 308 -2.45 9.86 24.72
C ILE A 308 -3.91 9.86 25.18
N ASP A 309 -4.27 10.78 26.07
CA ASP A 309 -5.64 10.92 26.57
C ASP A 309 -6.66 11.05 25.42
N PRO A 310 -7.89 10.52 25.54
CA PRO A 310 -8.92 10.56 24.49
C PRO A 310 -9.20 11.96 23.94
#